data_AF-A0A1S8WTM6-F1
#
_entry.id   AF-A0A1S8WTM6-F1
#
_cell.length_a   1.000
_cell.length_b   1.000
_cell.length_c   1.000
_cell.angle_alpha   90.00
_cell.angle_beta   90.00
_cell.angle_gamma   90.00
#
_symmetry.space_group_name_H-M   'P 1'
#
loop_
_entity.id
_entity.type
_entity.pdbx_description
1 polymer ?
#
loop_
_entity_poly.entity_id
_entity_poly.type
_entity_poly.pdbx_seq_one_letter_code
_entity_poly.pdbx_strand_id
1 'polypeptide(L)'
;GSACTALVVAVVARKLELSRAEKHVHNFMQDNKVYKQLRHSAANVLRETWLFYKHTRLVKRVNASRVRRHQRKFLAAINRLRKAKDDQRKLKEDANSMVDLAK
;
A
#
# COMPACT_ATOMS: atom_id res chain seq x y z
N GLY A 1 33.29 -6.40 -30.19
CA GLY A 1 32.07 -6.98 -29.62
C GLY A 1 31.71 -6.31 -28.29
N SER A 2 32.47 -6.60 -27.22
CA SER A 2 32.19 -6.18 -25.83
C SER A 2 32.07 -4.67 -25.59
N ALA A 3 32.91 -3.85 -26.20
CA ALA A 3 32.87 -2.39 -26.02
C ALA A 3 31.54 -1.76 -26.54
N CYS A 4 30.97 -2.32 -27.60
CA CYS A 4 29.71 -1.85 -28.18
C CYS A 4 28.53 -2.24 -27.27
N THR A 5 28.55 -3.45 -26.71
CA THR A 5 27.57 -3.91 -25.72
C THR A 5 27.59 -3.03 -24.46
N ALA A 6 28.77 -2.69 -23.94
CA ALA A 6 28.89 -1.82 -22.77
C ALA A 6 28.32 -0.41 -23.01
N LEU A 7 28.56 0.17 -24.20
CA LEU A 7 28.00 1.46 -24.59
C LEU A 7 26.48 1.42 -24.68
N VAL A 8 25.92 0.37 -25.30
CA VAL A 8 24.46 0.20 -25.39
C VAL A 8 23.82 0.09 -24.00
N VAL A 9 24.41 -0.71 -23.10
CA VAL A 9 23.91 -0.84 -21.72
C VAL A 9 23.93 0.50 -20.99
N ALA A 10 25.03 1.27 -21.11
CA ALA A 10 25.14 2.57 -20.47
C ALA A 10 24.09 3.58 -20.99
N VAL A 11 23.85 3.60 -22.30
CA VAL A 11 22.84 4.48 -22.92
C VAL A 11 21.43 4.07 -22.49
N VAL A 12 21.13 2.76 -22.50
CA VAL A 12 19.83 2.24 -22.08
C VAL A 12 19.57 2.54 -20.61
N ALA A 13 20.55 2.32 -19.73
CA ALA A 13 20.43 2.63 -18.30
C ALA A 13 20.06 4.11 -18.10
N ARG A 14 20.74 5.02 -18.79
CA ARG A 14 20.48 6.47 -18.68
C ARG A 14 19.13 6.90 -19.24
N LYS A 15 18.57 6.16 -20.20
CA LYS A 15 17.23 6.41 -20.74
C LYS A 15 16.11 5.84 -19.87
N LEU A 16 16.40 4.86 -19.01
CA LEU A 16 15.46 4.27 -18.07
C LEU A 16 15.40 5.03 -16.73
N GLU A 17 16.40 5.85 -16.43
CA GLU A 17 16.39 6.71 -15.26
C GLU A 17 15.32 7.80 -15.39
N LEU A 18 14.37 7.79 -14.46
CA LEU A 18 13.36 8.84 -14.35
C LEU A 18 14.01 10.18 -14.03
N SER A 19 13.59 11.22 -14.74
CA SER A 19 13.93 12.60 -14.43
C SER A 19 13.36 13.02 -13.08
N ARG A 20 13.87 14.12 -12.51
CA ARG A 20 13.39 14.65 -11.22
C ARG A 20 11.89 14.98 -11.25
N ALA A 21 11.40 15.54 -12.36
CA ALA A 21 9.99 15.88 -12.52
C ALA A 21 9.12 14.61 -12.59
N GLU A 22 9.55 13.61 -13.35
CA GLU A 22 8.83 12.32 -13.45
C GLU A 22 8.82 11.58 -12.11
N LYS A 23 9.94 11.58 -11.36
CA LYS A 23 10.00 11.01 -9.99
C LYS A 23 9.02 11.70 -9.05
N HIS A 24 8.89 13.03 -9.12
CA HIS A 24 7.95 13.75 -8.27
C HIS A 24 6.50 13.36 -8.56
N VAL A 25 6.12 13.30 -9.84
CA VAL A 25 4.79 12.85 -10.25
C VAL A 25 4.55 11.39 -9.85
N HIS A 26 5.55 10.52 -10.05
CA HIS A 26 5.48 9.12 -9.68
C HIS A 26 5.23 8.93 -8.19
N ASN A 27 6.00 9.61 -7.34
CA ASN A 27 5.83 9.57 -5.90
C ASN A 27 4.46 10.08 -5.48
N PHE A 28 3.98 11.18 -6.06
CA PHE A 28 2.64 11.70 -5.80
C PHE A 28 1.54 10.68 -6.16
N MET A 29 1.66 10.03 -7.32
CA MET A 29 0.72 8.98 -7.74
C MET A 29 0.75 7.78 -6.79
N GLN A 30 1.94 7.38 -6.35
CA GLN A 30 2.11 6.26 -5.42
C GLN A 30 1.56 6.58 -4.03
N ASP A 31 1.80 7.79 -3.51
CA ASP A 31 1.23 8.29 -2.26
C ASP A 31 -0.30 8.29 -2.31
N ASN A 32 -0.90 8.78 -3.40
CA ASN A 32 -2.34 8.81 -3.56
C ASN A 32 -2.95 7.40 -3.53
N LYS A 33 -2.27 6.43 -4.18
CA LYS A 33 -2.69 5.02 -4.20
C LYS A 33 -2.64 4.41 -2.80
N VAL A 34 -1.54 4.59 -2.07
CA VAL A 34 -1.39 4.07 -0.70
C VAL A 34 -2.41 4.71 0.23
N TYR A 35 -2.64 6.03 0.10
CA TYR A 35 -3.62 6.75 0.90
C TYR A 35 -5.05 6.22 0.72
N LYS A 36 -5.46 5.99 -0.54
CA LYS A 36 -6.75 5.36 -0.86
C LYS A 36 -6.88 3.98 -0.25
N GLN A 37 -5.83 3.16 -0.35
CA GLN A 37 -5.82 1.81 0.22
C GLN A 37 -5.90 1.82 1.75
N LEU A 38 -5.23 2.76 2.41
CA LEU A 38 -5.26 2.93 3.86
C LEU A 38 -6.69 3.24 4.33
N ARG A 39 -7.33 4.27 3.74
CA ARG A 39 -8.71 4.66 4.06
C ARG A 39 -9.70 3.53 3.80
N HIS A 40 -9.59 2.85 2.67
CA HIS A 40 -10.45 1.72 2.33
C HIS A 40 -10.30 0.56 3.31
N SER A 41 -9.06 0.21 3.67
CA SER A 41 -8.80 -0.86 4.63
C SER A 41 -9.31 -0.50 6.03
N ALA A 42 -9.12 0.75 6.48
CA ALA A 42 -9.63 1.24 7.76
C ALA A 42 -11.17 1.18 7.81
N ALA A 43 -11.86 1.60 6.73
CA ALA A 43 -13.31 1.48 6.62
C ALA A 43 -13.78 0.02 6.72
N ASN A 44 -13.06 -0.91 6.08
CA ASN A 44 -13.37 -2.34 6.17
C ASN A 44 -13.14 -2.90 7.57
N VAL A 45 -12.11 -2.45 8.30
CA VAL A 45 -11.89 -2.84 9.70
C VAL A 45 -13.12 -2.45 10.53
N LEU A 46 -13.57 -1.19 10.45
CA LEU A 46 -14.76 -0.71 11.18
C LEU A 46 -16.03 -1.49 10.78
N ARG A 47 -16.24 -1.69 9.47
CA ARG A 47 -17.37 -2.45 8.93
C ARG A 47 -17.42 -3.87 9.48
N GLU A 48 -16.30 -4.59 9.44
CA GLU A 48 -16.27 -5.99 9.88
C GLU A 48 -16.31 -6.10 11.41
N THR A 49 -15.76 -5.15 12.18
CA THR A 49 -15.96 -5.05 13.63
C THR A 49 -17.44 -4.92 13.98
N TRP A 50 -18.15 -4.02 13.29
CA TRP A 50 -19.59 -3.83 13.49
C TRP A 50 -20.39 -5.09 13.12
N LEU A 51 -20.10 -5.69 11.98
CA LEU A 51 -20.79 -6.92 11.55
C LEU A 51 -20.51 -8.11 12.47
N PHE A 52 -19.28 -8.21 13.00
CA PHE A 52 -18.94 -9.17 14.03
C PHE A 52 -19.78 -8.94 15.29
N TYR A 53 -19.83 -7.71 15.80
CA TYR A 53 -20.66 -7.36 16.96
C TYR A 53 -22.14 -7.67 16.72
N LYS A 54 -22.69 -7.26 15.57
CA LYS A 54 -24.07 -7.53 15.17
C LYS A 54 -24.39 -9.02 15.19
N HIS A 55 -23.54 -9.86 14.60
CA HIS A 55 -23.79 -11.29 14.46
C HIS A 55 -23.42 -12.14 15.67
N THR A 56 -22.78 -11.55 16.67
CA THR A 56 -22.45 -12.22 17.94
C THR A 56 -23.30 -11.74 19.11
N ARG A 57 -23.72 -10.47 19.14
CA ARG A 57 -24.39 -9.85 20.30
C ARG A 57 -25.79 -9.29 20.03
N LEU A 58 -26.17 -9.03 18.78
CA LEU A 58 -27.49 -8.45 18.43
C LEU A 58 -28.42 -9.45 17.72
N VAL A 59 -28.29 -10.75 18.00
CA VAL A 59 -29.09 -11.81 17.39
C VAL A 59 -29.60 -12.80 18.44
N LYS A 60 -30.81 -13.35 18.23
CA LYS A 60 -31.40 -14.36 19.12
C LYS A 60 -30.66 -15.69 19.09
N ARG A 61 -30.09 -16.07 17.94
CA ARG A 61 -29.27 -17.29 17.75
C ARG A 61 -28.05 -16.95 16.90
N VAL A 62 -26.87 -17.35 17.37
CA VAL A 62 -25.60 -17.08 16.69
C VAL A 62 -25.38 -18.08 15.56
N ASN A 63 -25.09 -17.57 14.36
CA ASN A 63 -24.65 -18.40 13.24
C ASN A 63 -23.12 -18.39 13.13
N ALA A 64 -22.48 -19.46 13.60
CA ALA A 64 -21.03 -19.57 13.66
C ALA A 64 -20.35 -19.46 12.27
N SER A 65 -20.99 -19.94 11.20
CA SER A 65 -20.43 -19.83 9.84
C SER A 65 -20.33 -18.38 9.37
N ARG A 66 -21.35 -17.57 9.68
CA ARG A 66 -21.41 -16.14 9.35
C ARG A 66 -20.40 -15.35 10.19
N VAL A 67 -20.30 -15.65 11.48
CA VAL A 67 -19.30 -15.04 12.38
C VAL A 67 -17.89 -15.30 11.87
N ARG A 68 -17.54 -16.56 11.55
CA ARG A 68 -16.22 -16.91 10.99
C ARG A 68 -15.92 -16.19 9.67
N ARG A 69 -16.93 -15.97 8.82
CA ARG A 69 -16.77 -15.20 7.58
C ARG A 69 -16.38 -13.75 7.87
N HIS A 70 -17.04 -13.08 8.81
CA HIS A 70 -16.71 -11.71 9.20
C HIS A 70 -15.37 -11.62 9.93
N GLN A 71 -15.04 -12.58 10.79
CA GLN A 71 -13.71 -12.66 11.42
C GLN A 71 -12.58 -12.76 10.38
N ARG A 72 -12.70 -13.63 9.37
CA ARG A 72 -11.70 -13.74 8.29
C ARG A 72 -11.55 -12.42 7.52
N LYS A 73 -12.66 -11.76 7.20
CA LYS A 73 -12.64 -10.46 6.52
C LYS A 73 -12.02 -9.36 7.39
N PHE A 74 -12.32 -9.36 8.69
CA PHE A 74 -11.73 -8.44 9.66
C PHE A 74 -10.21 -8.60 9.73
N LEU A 75 -9.72 -9.83 9.89
CA LEU A 75 -8.28 -10.12 9.91
C LEU A 75 -7.61 -9.74 8.59
N ALA A 76 -8.25 -10.03 7.45
CA ALA A 76 -7.76 -9.62 6.15
C ALA A 76 -7.69 -8.08 6.02
N ALA A 77 -8.68 -7.35 6.52
CA ALA A 77 -8.71 -5.89 6.52
C ALA A 77 -7.59 -5.31 7.39
N ILE A 78 -7.35 -5.88 8.58
CA ILE A 78 -6.23 -5.49 9.45
C ILE A 78 -4.88 -5.73 8.75
N ASN A 79 -4.68 -6.90 8.17
CA ASN A 79 -3.42 -7.22 7.48
C ASN A 79 -3.18 -6.28 6.29
N ARG A 80 -4.23 -5.96 5.53
CA ARG A 80 -4.15 -4.96 4.44
C ARG A 80 -3.84 -3.56 4.95
N LEU A 81 -4.44 -3.16 6.08
CA LEU A 81 -4.18 -1.86 6.71
C LEU A 81 -2.73 -1.75 7.18
N ARG A 82 -2.20 -2.79 7.83
CA ARG A 82 -0.79 -2.87 8.26
C ARG A 82 0.16 -2.75 7.07
N LYS A 83 -0.06 -3.54 6.02
CA LYS A 83 0.73 -3.47 4.79
C LYS A 83 0.69 -2.07 4.16
N ALA A 84 -0.50 -1.48 4.03
CA ALA A 84 -0.63 -0.13 3.48
C ALA A 84 0.12 0.93 4.33
N LYS A 85 0.14 0.78 5.65
CA LYS A 85 0.89 1.66 6.56
C LYS A 85 2.40 1.47 6.41
N ASP A 86 2.88 0.24 6.23
CA ASP A 86 4.30 -0.03 5.95
C ASP A 86 4.73 0.54 4.59
N ASP A 87 3.89 0.37 3.56
CA ASP A 87 4.13 0.95 2.23
C ASP A 87 4.16 2.49 2.30
N GLN A 88 3.28 3.10 3.11
CA GLN A 88 3.28 4.55 3.35
C GLN A 88 4.57 5.02 4.04
N ARG A 89 5.09 4.25 5.00
CA ARG A 89 6.34 4.58 5.69
C ARG A 89 7.53 4.54 4.73
N LYS A 90 7.63 3.50 3.90
CA LYS A 90 8.70 3.37 2.90
C LYS A 90 8.71 4.54 1.92
N LEU A 91 7.54 4.91 1.40
CA LEU A 91 7.39 6.06 0.51
C LEU A 91 7.89 7.37 1.13
N LYS A 92 7.61 7.56 2.43
CA LYS A 92 8.07 8.74 3.17
C LYS A 92 9.58 8.73 3.40
N GLU A 93 10.17 7.56 3.69
CA GLU A 93 11.61 7.40 3.82
C GLU A 93 12.33 7.68 2.49
N ASP A 94 11.81 7.15 1.37
CA ASP A 94 12.33 7.40 0.02
C ASP A 94 12.24 8.89 -0.33
N ALA A 95 11.11 9.55 -0.03
CA ALA A 95 10.94 10.98 -0.26
C ALA A 95 11.93 11.83 0.57
N ASN A 96 12.16 11.48 1.84
CA ASN A 96 13.13 12.17 2.69
C ASN A 96 14.57 12.00 2.18
N SER A 97 14.93 10.79 1.73
CA SER A 97 16.26 10.51 1.17
C SER A 97 16.59 11.37 -0.05
N MET A 98 15.60 11.64 -0.91
CA MET A 98 15.77 12.53 -2.08
C MET A 98 15.91 14.00 -1.69
N VAL A 99 15.30 14.42 -0.59
CA VAL A 99 15.42 15.81 -0.08
C VAL A 99 16.80 16.02 0.55
N ASP A 100 17.31 15.03 1.29
CA ASP A 100 18.62 15.15 1.95
C ASP A 100 19.79 15.02 0.98
N LEU A 101 19.63 14.35 -0.18
CA LEU A 101 20.61 14.43 -1.27
C LEU A 101 20.67 15.80 -1.96
N ALA A 102 19.62 16.61 -1.82
CA ALA A 102 19.49 17.90 -2.49
C ALA A 102 19.84 19.10 -1.58
N LYS A 103 20.14 18.86 -0.31
CA LYS A 103 20.70 19.83 0.65
C LYS A 103 22.21 19.72 0.67
#